data_AF-A0A0S8C8C6-F1
#
_entry.id   AF-A0A0S8C8C6-F1
#
_cell.length_a   1.000
_cell.length_b   1.000
_cell.length_c   1.000
_cell.angle_alpha   90.00
_cell.angle_beta   90.00
_cell.angle_gamma   90.00
#
_symmetry.space_group_name_H-M   'P 1'
#
loop_
_entity.id
_entity.type
_entity.pdbx_description
1 polymer ?
#
loop_
_entity_poly.entity_id
_entity_poly.type
_entity_poly.pdbx_seq_one_letter_code
_entity_poly.pdbx_strand_id
1 'polypeptide(L)'
;MNAQSIRFYPPRRQGLLFHLGATLVFILIVSLLFMLATKTELGLLFLLYLLGALFLAIPIPVLVYRLYALLRSSYEIDRNGIRLQWGLRAEDIPMANVLWVKPAIHVDPPITPPQLRWPGAVLGSHTEEGLGLLEFIASETEELILINTPSRVFAISPQQRDLFLQVFQEKIELGSLSPIRPYSAHPRFLPVDIWRLPAARAFLIISLVLSLALFIWVGLVVPDISSVSLGFSSSGEPLPPVSAGQLFLLPVVNILLILAGYALSLYFFRQSQNHPLIYVLSGSSTFTALLFLVAVYFILKTG
;
A
#
# COMPACT_ATOMS: atom_id res chain seq x y z
N MET A 1 -27.34 -31.72 4.41
CA MET A 1 -25.93 -32.19 4.33
C MET A 1 -25.10 -31.02 3.87
N ASN A 2 -24.21 -30.49 4.73
CA ASN A 2 -23.33 -29.37 4.39
C ASN A 2 -22.43 -29.80 3.23
N ALA A 3 -22.48 -29.06 2.11
CA ALA A 3 -21.56 -29.30 1.01
C ALA A 3 -20.13 -29.09 1.54
N GLN A 4 -19.33 -30.14 1.57
CA GLN A 4 -17.94 -30.05 2.00
C GLN A 4 -17.17 -29.25 0.95
N SER A 5 -16.77 -28.03 1.31
CA SER A 5 -15.83 -27.24 0.54
C SER A 5 -14.42 -27.76 0.76
N ILE A 6 -13.65 -27.89 -0.32
CA ILE A 6 -12.24 -28.28 -0.25
C ILE A 6 -11.39 -27.04 -0.51
N ARG A 7 -10.45 -26.77 0.39
CA ARG A 7 -9.59 -25.60 0.35
C ARG A 7 -8.17 -25.98 -0.07
N PHE A 8 -7.68 -25.29 -1.08
CA PHE A 8 -6.31 -25.35 -1.58
C PHE A 8 -5.57 -24.08 -1.23
N TYR A 9 -4.24 -24.20 -1.10
CA TYR A 9 -3.36 -23.08 -0.80
C TYR A 9 -2.33 -22.93 -1.92
N PRO A 10 -1.88 -21.71 -2.22
CA PRO A 10 -0.76 -21.52 -3.12
C PRO A 10 0.56 -21.89 -2.44
N PRO A 11 1.62 -22.21 -3.19
CA PRO A 11 2.98 -22.37 -2.66
C PRO A 11 3.45 -21.10 -1.93
N ARG A 12 3.71 -21.22 -0.63
CA ARG A 12 4.06 -20.07 0.22
C ARG A 12 5.54 -19.92 0.51
N ARG A 13 6.32 -21.00 0.48
CA ARG A 13 7.66 -21.05 1.09
C ARG A 13 8.60 -19.95 0.57
N GLN A 14 8.75 -19.84 -0.75
CA GLN A 14 9.64 -18.83 -1.36
C GLN A 14 9.16 -17.41 -1.08
N GLY A 15 7.85 -17.18 -1.21
CA GLY A 15 7.23 -15.88 -0.94
C GLY A 15 7.35 -15.43 0.52
N LEU A 16 7.15 -16.36 1.45
CA LEU A 16 7.33 -16.09 2.88
C LEU A 16 8.77 -15.72 3.19
N LEU A 17 9.74 -16.49 2.69
CA LEU A 17 11.16 -16.21 2.90
C LEU A 17 11.55 -14.84 2.32
N PHE A 18 11.11 -14.55 1.11
CA PHE A 18 11.39 -13.29 0.44
C PHE A 18 10.76 -12.10 1.19
N HIS A 19 9.45 -12.13 1.45
CA HIS A 19 8.76 -10.99 2.07
C HIS A 19 9.15 -10.79 3.52
N LEU A 20 9.31 -11.86 4.30
CA LEU A 20 9.78 -11.77 5.68
C LEU A 20 11.23 -11.28 5.74
N GLY A 21 12.12 -11.88 4.94
CA GLY A 21 13.53 -11.49 4.88
C GLY A 21 13.71 -10.04 4.46
N ALA A 22 13.07 -9.61 3.38
CA ALA A 22 13.09 -8.22 2.94
C ALA A 22 12.56 -7.28 4.02
N THR A 23 11.41 -7.59 4.63
CA THR A 23 10.84 -6.77 5.71
C THR A 23 11.81 -6.61 6.87
N LEU A 24 12.43 -7.70 7.34
CA LEU A 24 13.40 -7.66 8.44
C LEU A 24 14.64 -6.86 8.08
N VAL A 25 15.16 -6.99 6.86
CA VAL A 25 16.31 -6.20 6.38
C VAL A 25 15.97 -4.71 6.33
N PHE A 26 14.82 -4.34 5.76
CA PHE A 26 14.39 -2.94 5.73
C PHE A 26 14.19 -2.38 7.14
N ILE A 27 13.54 -3.11 8.05
CA ILE A 27 13.39 -2.70 9.45
C ILE A 27 14.75 -2.50 10.10
N LEU A 28 15.68 -3.45 9.94
CA LEU A 28 17.02 -3.38 10.51
C LEU A 28 17.78 -2.13 10.01
N ILE A 29 17.79 -1.87 8.70
CA ILE A 29 18.47 -0.71 8.12
C ILE A 29 17.80 0.59 8.59
N VAL A 30 16.47 0.66 8.60
CA VAL A 30 15.73 1.83 9.09
C VAL A 30 16.05 2.09 10.56
N SER A 31 16.03 1.05 11.41
CA SER A 31 16.40 1.17 12.82
C SER A 31 17.84 1.60 13.03
N LEU A 32 18.78 1.09 12.22
CA LEU A 32 20.18 1.49 12.26
C LEU A 32 20.36 2.96 11.87
N LEU A 33 19.79 3.38 10.74
CA LEU A 33 19.86 4.78 10.29
C LEU A 33 19.21 5.73 11.30
N PHE A 34 18.07 5.34 11.88
CA PHE A 34 17.43 6.13 12.93
C PHE A 34 18.30 6.21 14.19
N MET A 35 18.91 5.11 14.63
CA MET A 35 19.85 5.12 15.77
C MET A 35 21.10 5.97 15.48
N LEU A 36 21.61 5.96 14.25
CA LEU A 36 22.72 6.83 13.86
C LEU A 36 22.29 8.30 13.89
N ALA A 37 21.10 8.61 13.39
CA ALA A 37 20.55 9.97 13.45
C ALA A 37 20.45 10.47 14.90
N THR A 38 19.96 9.67 15.85
CA THR A 38 19.84 10.12 17.26
C THR A 38 21.17 10.36 17.98
N LYS A 39 22.28 9.80 17.47
CA LYS A 39 23.64 9.98 18.01
C LYS A 39 24.45 11.03 17.27
N THR A 40 23.95 11.53 16.14
CA THR A 40 24.67 12.48 15.29
C THR A 40 24.24 13.90 15.67
N GLU A 41 25.19 14.81 15.73
CA GLU A 41 24.90 16.23 15.91
C GLU A 41 24.00 16.75 14.78
N LEU A 42 23.21 17.78 15.07
CA LEU A 42 22.29 18.35 14.09
C LEU A 42 23.08 18.90 12.91
N GLY A 43 22.73 18.46 11.69
CA GLY A 43 23.32 18.91 10.43
C GLY A 43 23.14 17.95 9.27
N LEU A 44 23.97 18.08 8.24
CA LEU A 44 23.79 17.35 6.98
C LEU A 44 23.79 15.82 7.17
N LEU A 45 24.70 15.28 7.97
CA LEU A 45 24.77 13.83 8.22
C LEU A 45 23.53 13.33 8.98
N PHE A 46 23.09 14.05 10.01
CA PHE A 46 21.83 13.78 10.70
C PHE A 46 20.65 13.73 9.72
N LEU A 47 20.55 14.72 8.84
CA LEU A 47 19.50 14.82 7.83
C LEU A 47 19.55 13.66 6.84
N LEU A 48 20.74 13.27 6.36
CA LEU A 48 20.90 12.13 5.45
C LEU A 48 20.49 10.81 6.10
N TYR A 49 20.85 10.58 7.36
CA TYR A 49 20.42 9.39 8.10
C TYR A 49 18.90 9.35 8.28
N LEU A 50 18.30 10.47 8.66
CA LEU A 50 16.85 10.54 8.87
C LEU A 50 16.06 10.38 7.56
N LEU A 51 16.44 11.10 6.50
CA LEU A 51 15.78 10.97 5.19
C LEU A 51 15.98 9.57 4.59
N GLY A 52 17.17 8.98 4.76
CA GLY A 52 17.44 7.60 4.37
C GLY A 52 16.54 6.62 5.12
N ALA A 53 16.36 6.79 6.43
CA ALA A 53 15.46 5.96 7.24
C ALA A 53 14.01 6.09 6.77
N LEU A 54 13.52 7.31 6.54
CA LEU A 54 12.16 7.55 6.06
C LEU A 54 11.92 6.95 4.67
N PHE A 55 12.86 7.14 3.74
CA PHE A 55 12.77 6.60 2.38
C PHE A 55 12.72 5.07 2.38
N LEU A 56 13.59 4.42 3.18
CA LEU A 56 13.63 2.97 3.30
C LEU A 56 12.44 2.39 4.09
N ALA A 57 11.73 3.21 4.87
CA ALA A 57 10.51 2.77 5.54
C ALA A 57 9.29 2.64 4.58
N ILE A 58 9.28 3.36 3.46
CA ILE A 58 8.18 3.36 2.47
C ILE A 58 7.79 1.95 1.98
N PRO A 59 8.71 1.05 1.58
CA PRO A 59 8.33 -0.28 1.11
C PRO A 59 7.84 -1.23 2.22
N ILE A 60 8.10 -0.95 3.50
CA ILE A 60 7.80 -1.87 4.61
C ILE A 60 6.30 -2.21 4.69
N PRO A 61 5.35 -1.26 4.71
CA PRO A 61 3.92 -1.58 4.73
C PRO A 61 3.47 -2.44 3.54
N VAL A 62 4.04 -2.23 2.36
CA VAL A 62 3.73 -3.01 1.15
C VAL A 62 4.22 -4.45 1.31
N LEU A 63 5.44 -4.65 1.81
CA LEU A 63 6.01 -5.98 2.06
C LEU A 63 5.23 -6.73 3.15
N VAL A 64 4.89 -6.05 4.24
CA VAL A 64 4.07 -6.61 5.34
C VAL A 64 2.69 -7.00 4.83
N TYR A 65 2.04 -6.14 4.02
CA TYR A 65 0.75 -6.47 3.43
C TYR A 65 0.83 -7.66 2.47
N ARG A 66 1.87 -7.75 1.65
CA ARG A 66 2.08 -8.90 0.74
C ARG A 66 2.31 -10.19 1.52
N LEU A 67 3.07 -10.14 2.62
CA LEU A 67 3.24 -11.27 3.54
C LEU A 67 1.89 -11.71 4.12
N TYR A 68 1.11 -10.76 4.66
CA TYR A 68 -0.24 -11.01 5.17
C TYR A 68 -1.15 -11.62 4.08
N ALA A 69 -1.11 -11.08 2.86
CA ALA A 69 -1.96 -11.53 1.76
C ALA A 69 -1.66 -12.97 1.34
N LEU A 70 -0.38 -13.35 1.30
CA LEU A 70 0.07 -14.71 1.01
C LEU A 70 -0.26 -15.70 2.15
N LEU A 71 -0.23 -15.25 3.42
CA LEU A 71 -0.65 -16.08 4.55
C LEU A 71 -2.17 -16.34 4.55
N ARG A 72 -2.95 -15.36 4.08
CA ARG A 72 -4.42 -15.39 3.97
C ARG A 72 -4.93 -15.81 2.58
N SER A 73 -4.08 -16.31 1.70
CA SER A 73 -4.49 -16.71 0.35
C SER A 73 -5.00 -18.15 0.32
N SER A 74 -6.12 -18.40 -0.35
CA SER A 74 -6.69 -19.73 -0.52
C SER A 74 -7.60 -19.80 -1.73
N TYR A 75 -7.76 -21.00 -2.29
CA TYR A 75 -8.69 -21.31 -3.36
C TYR A 75 -9.64 -22.40 -2.85
N GLU A 76 -10.93 -22.12 -2.77
CA GLU A 76 -11.93 -23.08 -2.33
C GLU A 76 -12.79 -23.55 -3.49
N ILE A 77 -13.03 -24.85 -3.58
CA ILE A 77 -14.01 -25.43 -4.51
C ILE A 77 -15.18 -25.97 -3.68
N ASP A 78 -16.38 -25.56 -4.05
CA ASP A 78 -17.66 -26.06 -3.56
C ASP A 78 -18.54 -26.47 -4.76
N ARG A 79 -19.58 -27.28 -4.53
CA ARG A 79 -20.56 -27.65 -5.56
C ARG A 79 -21.23 -26.43 -6.21
N ASN A 80 -21.34 -25.34 -5.45
CA ASN A 80 -22.03 -24.14 -5.90
C ASN A 80 -21.10 -23.19 -6.67
N GLY A 81 -19.78 -23.31 -6.51
CA GLY A 81 -18.80 -22.44 -7.19
C GLY A 81 -17.38 -22.50 -6.60
N ILE A 82 -16.52 -21.63 -7.12
CA ILE A 82 -15.11 -21.50 -6.72
C ILE A 82 -14.94 -20.16 -6.00
N ARG A 83 -14.28 -20.15 -4.84
CA ARG A 83 -13.91 -18.92 -4.13
C ARG A 83 -12.41 -18.72 -4.16
N LEU A 84 -11.98 -17.54 -4.62
CA LEU A 84 -10.58 -17.13 -4.64
C LEU A 84 -10.38 -16.08 -3.57
N GLN A 85 -9.48 -16.32 -2.62
CA GLN A 85 -9.11 -15.37 -1.58
C GLN A 85 -7.64 -15.00 -1.69
N TRP A 86 -7.33 -13.71 -1.64
CA TRP A 86 -5.97 -13.19 -1.63
C TRP A 86 -5.86 -11.97 -0.71
N GLY A 87 -5.45 -12.21 0.54
CA GLY A 87 -5.43 -11.19 1.57
C GLY A 87 -6.81 -10.61 1.86
N LEU A 88 -6.98 -9.31 1.58
CA LEU A 88 -8.26 -8.61 1.76
C LEU A 88 -9.20 -8.74 0.56
N ARG A 89 -8.72 -9.32 -0.55
CA ARG A 89 -9.51 -9.54 -1.77
C ARG A 89 -10.18 -10.90 -1.75
N ALA A 90 -11.44 -10.96 -2.18
CA ALA A 90 -12.16 -12.20 -2.40
C ALA A 90 -12.98 -12.15 -3.70
N GLU A 91 -13.06 -13.27 -4.40
CA GLU A 91 -13.85 -13.45 -5.62
C GLU A 91 -14.61 -14.77 -5.53
N ASP A 92 -15.93 -14.72 -5.63
CA ASP A 92 -16.82 -15.88 -5.65
C ASP A 92 -17.34 -16.07 -7.08
N ILE A 93 -16.92 -17.17 -7.71
CA ILE A 93 -17.26 -17.56 -9.08
C ILE A 93 -18.32 -18.67 -9.01
N PRO A 94 -19.58 -18.42 -9.40
CA PRO A 94 -20.60 -19.46 -9.43
C PRO A 94 -20.21 -20.58 -10.39
N MET A 95 -20.52 -21.84 -10.05
CA MET A 95 -20.16 -22.98 -10.89
C MET A 95 -20.77 -22.87 -12.29
N ALA A 96 -21.98 -22.32 -12.40
CA ALA A 96 -22.65 -22.05 -13.68
C ALA A 96 -21.92 -21.04 -14.58
N ASN A 97 -21.05 -20.21 -14.00
CA ASN A 97 -20.25 -19.22 -14.72
C ASN A 97 -18.85 -19.76 -15.05
N VAL A 98 -18.50 -20.98 -14.68
CA VAL A 98 -17.22 -21.58 -15.04
C VAL A 98 -17.36 -22.22 -16.42
N LEU A 99 -16.73 -21.63 -17.43
CA LEU A 99 -16.79 -22.12 -18.81
C LEU A 99 -15.84 -23.31 -19.02
N TRP A 100 -14.65 -23.23 -18.43
CA TRP A 100 -13.68 -24.32 -18.38
C TRP A 100 -12.61 -24.03 -17.33
N VAL A 101 -11.96 -25.10 -16.86
CA VAL A 101 -10.78 -25.04 -16.00
C VAL A 101 -9.71 -25.94 -16.60
N LYS A 102 -8.52 -25.40 -16.87
CA LYS A 102 -7.40 -26.20 -17.41
C LYS A 102 -6.04 -25.63 -17.02
N PRO A 103 -4.97 -26.45 -17.04
CA PRO A 103 -3.62 -25.94 -16.83
C PRO A 103 -3.22 -24.92 -17.91
N ALA A 104 -2.48 -23.89 -17.51
CA ALA A 104 -2.00 -22.84 -18.40
C ALA A 104 -1.07 -23.36 -19.52
N ILE A 105 -0.34 -24.46 -19.28
CA ILE A 105 0.53 -25.10 -20.27
C ILE A 105 -0.26 -25.68 -21.48
N HIS A 106 -1.56 -25.91 -21.33
CA HIS A 106 -2.45 -26.38 -22.40
C HIS A 106 -3.19 -25.23 -23.11
N VAL A 107 -2.65 -24.01 -23.04
CA VAL A 107 -3.18 -22.86 -23.76
C VAL A 107 -2.18 -22.40 -24.80
N ASP A 108 -2.70 -22.19 -26.01
CA ASP A 108 -1.97 -21.70 -27.16
C ASP A 108 -2.68 -20.43 -27.66
N PRO A 109 -2.00 -19.26 -27.73
CA PRO A 109 -0.60 -19.02 -27.36
C PRO A 109 -0.35 -19.13 -25.84
N PRO A 110 0.90 -19.38 -25.41
CA PRO A 110 1.26 -19.39 -23.98
C PRO A 110 0.97 -18.05 -23.33
N ILE A 111 0.37 -18.07 -22.14
CA ILE A 111 0.04 -16.85 -21.41
C ILE A 111 1.28 -16.04 -21.03
N THR A 112 1.22 -14.73 -21.21
CA THR A 112 2.27 -13.84 -20.73
C THR A 112 2.06 -13.49 -19.24
N PRO A 113 3.03 -13.75 -18.36
CA PRO A 113 2.92 -13.35 -16.96
C PRO A 113 3.17 -11.84 -16.76
N PRO A 114 2.60 -11.21 -15.71
CA PRO A 114 2.65 -9.75 -15.52
C PRO A 114 4.09 -9.22 -15.39
N GLN A 115 4.38 -8.00 -15.84
CA GLN A 115 5.77 -7.48 -15.80
C GLN A 115 6.33 -7.37 -14.37
N LEU A 116 5.51 -6.90 -13.42
CA LEU A 116 5.92 -6.72 -12.04
C LEU A 116 5.54 -7.95 -11.19
N ARG A 117 6.48 -8.88 -11.06
CA ARG A 117 6.34 -10.11 -10.27
C ARG A 117 7.29 -10.11 -9.08
N TRP A 118 6.79 -10.63 -7.96
CA TRP A 118 7.58 -10.84 -6.75
C TRP A 118 7.39 -12.28 -6.31
N PRO A 119 8.41 -12.94 -5.73
CA PRO A 119 8.22 -14.29 -5.18
C PRO A 119 7.06 -14.31 -4.20
N GLY A 120 6.08 -15.19 -4.39
CA GLY A 120 4.87 -15.24 -3.56
C GLY A 120 3.77 -14.25 -3.91
N ALA A 121 3.94 -13.44 -4.96
CA ALA A 121 2.95 -12.46 -5.39
C ALA A 121 3.06 -12.18 -6.89
N VAL A 122 2.42 -13.05 -7.67
CA VAL A 122 2.13 -12.87 -9.10
C VAL A 122 0.70 -12.33 -9.20
N LEU A 123 0.60 -10.99 -9.18
CA LEU A 123 -0.66 -10.26 -9.15
C LEU A 123 -0.70 -9.25 -10.28
N GLY A 124 -1.86 -9.08 -10.90
CA GLY A 124 -2.07 -8.11 -11.96
C GLY A 124 -3.15 -8.56 -12.92
N SER A 125 -3.54 -7.68 -13.82
CA SER A 125 -4.51 -7.97 -14.87
C SER A 125 -4.09 -7.30 -16.16
N HIS A 126 -4.19 -8.02 -17.27
CA HIS A 126 -3.99 -7.47 -18.60
C HIS A 126 -4.85 -8.23 -19.60
N THR A 127 -5.04 -7.65 -20.78
CA THR A 127 -5.75 -8.31 -21.86
C THR A 127 -4.77 -9.22 -22.60
N GLU A 128 -5.11 -10.50 -22.69
CA GLU A 128 -4.35 -11.51 -23.43
C GLU A 128 -5.12 -11.88 -24.70
N GLU A 129 -4.42 -12.00 -25.83
CA GLU A 129 -5.03 -12.38 -27.09
C GLU A 129 -5.66 -13.79 -26.99
N GLY A 130 -6.90 -13.94 -27.45
CA GLY A 130 -7.65 -15.20 -27.38
C GLY A 130 -8.30 -15.54 -26.03
N LEU A 131 -7.81 -14.99 -24.91
CA LEU A 131 -8.37 -15.22 -23.56
C LEU A 131 -9.16 -14.02 -23.02
N GLY A 132 -8.95 -12.81 -23.55
CA GLY A 132 -9.57 -11.60 -23.05
C GLY A 132 -8.88 -11.10 -21.78
N LEU A 133 -9.65 -10.59 -20.81
CA LEU A 133 -9.10 -10.08 -19.56
C LEU A 133 -8.55 -11.22 -18.70
N LEU A 134 -7.23 -11.32 -18.58
CA LEU A 134 -6.54 -12.29 -17.75
C LEU A 134 -6.11 -11.65 -16.44
N GLU A 135 -6.48 -12.26 -15.32
CA GLU A 135 -6.22 -11.76 -13.98
C GLU A 135 -5.45 -12.79 -13.15
N PHE A 136 -4.27 -12.41 -12.67
CA PHE A 136 -3.39 -13.27 -11.87
C PHE A 136 -3.68 -13.10 -10.39
N ILE A 137 -3.97 -14.23 -9.73
CA ILE A 137 -4.14 -14.38 -8.29
C ILE A 137 -3.30 -15.59 -7.87
N ALA A 138 -1.98 -15.49 -8.04
CA ALA A 138 -1.04 -16.60 -7.90
C ALA A 138 0.19 -16.21 -7.05
N SER A 139 0.86 -17.20 -6.47
CA SER A 139 2.15 -17.03 -5.77
C SER A 139 3.35 -17.18 -6.70
N GLU A 140 3.20 -17.93 -7.78
CA GLU A 140 4.24 -18.26 -8.75
C GLU A 140 3.64 -18.40 -10.15
N THR A 141 4.51 -18.43 -11.18
CA THR A 141 4.10 -18.58 -12.58
C THR A 141 4.16 -20.02 -13.07
N GLU A 142 4.69 -20.92 -12.25
CA GLU A 142 4.77 -22.35 -12.50
C GLU A 142 3.42 -22.99 -12.15
N GLU A 143 3.08 -24.08 -12.86
CA GLU A 143 1.89 -24.89 -12.60
C GLU A 143 0.55 -24.13 -12.51
N LEU A 144 0.43 -23.01 -13.23
CA LEU A 144 -0.79 -22.21 -13.25
C LEU A 144 -2.00 -23.02 -13.75
N ILE A 145 -3.14 -22.81 -13.09
CA ILE A 145 -4.47 -23.23 -13.55
C ILE A 145 -5.23 -21.98 -13.97
N LEU A 146 -5.89 -22.07 -15.13
CA LEU A 146 -6.76 -21.05 -15.66
C LEU A 146 -8.23 -21.43 -15.43
N ILE A 147 -9.00 -20.48 -14.90
CA ILE A 147 -10.45 -20.59 -14.69
C ILE A 147 -11.10 -19.55 -15.59
N ASN A 148 -11.80 -19.99 -16.63
CA ASN A 148 -12.50 -19.09 -17.55
C ASN A 148 -13.94 -18.81 -17.09
N THR A 149 -14.32 -17.54 -17.11
CA THR A 149 -15.66 -17.05 -16.81
C THR A 149 -16.15 -16.12 -17.93
N PRO A 150 -17.46 -15.84 -18.05
CA PRO A 150 -17.99 -14.93 -19.06
C PRO A 150 -17.36 -13.52 -19.07
N SER A 151 -16.77 -13.08 -17.95
CA SER A 151 -16.22 -11.72 -17.82
C SER A 151 -14.70 -11.64 -17.92
N ARG A 152 -13.99 -12.67 -17.44
CA ARG A 152 -12.53 -12.70 -17.33
C ARG A 152 -12.00 -14.10 -17.05
N VAL A 153 -10.71 -14.30 -17.29
CA VAL A 153 -9.97 -15.52 -16.95
C VAL A 153 -9.13 -15.28 -15.70
N PHE A 154 -9.18 -16.19 -14.74
CA PHE A 154 -8.33 -16.14 -13.55
C PHE A 154 -7.18 -17.13 -13.66
N ALA A 155 -5.96 -16.67 -13.42
CA ALA A 155 -4.77 -17.50 -13.28
C ALA A 155 -4.44 -17.69 -11.79
N ILE A 156 -4.46 -18.95 -11.33
CA ILE A 156 -4.18 -19.33 -9.94
C ILE A 156 -3.08 -20.38 -9.89
N SER A 157 -2.37 -20.48 -8.77
CA SER A 157 -1.27 -21.46 -8.57
C SER A 157 -1.54 -22.33 -7.33
N PRO A 158 -2.52 -23.25 -7.35
CA PRO A 158 -2.74 -24.15 -6.22
C PRO A 158 -1.55 -25.11 -6.07
N GLN A 159 -1.11 -25.34 -4.83
CA GLN A 159 0.05 -26.20 -4.54
C GLN A 159 -0.12 -27.66 -4.99
N GLN A 160 -1.36 -28.13 -5.10
CA GLN A 160 -1.68 -29.48 -5.58
C GLN A 160 -2.57 -29.36 -6.82
N ARG A 161 -1.93 -29.05 -7.96
CA ARG A 161 -2.61 -28.78 -9.23
C ARG A 161 -3.55 -29.91 -9.66
N ASP A 162 -3.05 -31.15 -9.65
CA ASP A 162 -3.79 -32.29 -10.18
C ASP A 162 -4.97 -32.65 -9.27
N LEU A 163 -4.81 -32.54 -7.95
CA LEU A 163 -5.91 -32.71 -7.00
C LEU A 163 -6.98 -31.62 -7.16
N PHE A 164 -6.57 -30.37 -7.43
CA PHE A 164 -7.50 -29.27 -7.70
C PHE A 164 -8.40 -29.59 -8.89
N LEU A 165 -7.81 -30.09 -10.00
CA LEU A 165 -8.56 -30.46 -11.20
C LEU A 165 -9.49 -31.66 -10.96
N GLN A 166 -9.02 -32.67 -10.23
CA GLN A 166 -9.83 -33.83 -9.87
C GLN A 166 -11.05 -33.43 -9.03
N VAL A 167 -10.85 -32.60 -8.01
CA VAL A 167 -11.94 -32.09 -7.16
C VAL A 167 -12.90 -31.22 -7.98
N PHE A 168 -12.39 -30.40 -8.90
CA PHE A 168 -13.25 -29.63 -9.79
C PHE A 168 -14.15 -30.52 -10.64
N GLN A 169 -13.62 -31.59 -11.24
CA GLN A 169 -14.38 -32.56 -12.03
C GLN A 169 -15.45 -33.28 -11.19
N GLU A 170 -15.10 -33.74 -9.99
CA GLU A 170 -16.08 -34.35 -9.08
C GLU A 170 -17.21 -33.38 -8.73
N LYS A 171 -16.88 -32.11 -8.43
CA LYS A 171 -17.89 -31.12 -8.01
C LYS A 171 -18.78 -30.64 -9.15
N ILE A 172 -18.28 -30.57 -10.38
CA ILE A 172 -19.10 -30.18 -11.54
C ILE A 172 -20.08 -31.30 -11.93
N GLU A 173 -19.66 -32.56 -11.81
CA GLU A 173 -20.52 -33.74 -12.06
C GLU A 173 -21.73 -33.82 -11.11
N LEU A 174 -21.58 -33.35 -9.87
CA LEU A 174 -22.68 -33.29 -8.90
C LEU A 174 -23.77 -32.26 -9.24
N GLY A 175 -23.46 -31.29 -10.12
CA GLY A 175 -24.36 -30.20 -10.48
C GLY A 175 -24.60 -29.19 -9.36
N SER A 176 -25.07 -27.98 -9.74
CA SER A 176 -25.41 -26.93 -8.79
C SER A 176 -26.90 -26.97 -8.44
N LEU A 177 -27.22 -27.27 -7.17
CA LEU A 177 -28.60 -27.24 -6.66
C LEU A 177 -29.01 -25.85 -6.14
N SER A 178 -28.05 -24.94 -5.92
CA SER A 178 -28.28 -23.57 -5.43
C SER A 178 -27.09 -22.69 -5.82
N PRO A 179 -27.14 -21.97 -6.96
CA PRO A 179 -26.02 -21.14 -7.40
C PRO A 179 -25.67 -20.08 -6.35
N ILE A 180 -24.39 -19.97 -5.99
CA ILE A 180 -23.91 -18.79 -5.25
C ILE A 180 -24.06 -17.56 -6.15
N ARG A 181 -24.35 -16.40 -5.56
CA ARG A 181 -24.33 -15.14 -6.32
C ARG A 181 -22.88 -14.78 -6.62
N PRO A 182 -22.55 -14.34 -7.85
CA PRO A 182 -21.22 -13.80 -8.12
C PRO A 182 -20.95 -12.65 -7.16
N TYR A 183 -19.85 -12.73 -6.42
CA TYR A 183 -19.46 -11.70 -5.46
C TYR A 183 -17.98 -11.36 -5.66
N SER A 184 -17.71 -10.10 -5.94
CA SER A 184 -16.35 -9.59 -6.08
C SER A 184 -16.12 -8.56 -5.00
N ALA A 185 -15.32 -8.92 -4.00
CA ALA A 185 -14.84 -8.00 -2.98
C ALA A 185 -13.43 -7.54 -3.35
N HIS A 186 -13.35 -6.44 -4.09
CA HIS A 186 -12.18 -5.60 -4.04
C HIS A 186 -12.26 -4.78 -2.76
N PRO A 187 -11.35 -4.97 -1.79
CA PRO A 187 -11.29 -4.06 -0.65
C PRO A 187 -11.14 -2.65 -1.21
N ARG A 188 -12.11 -1.78 -0.90
CA ARG A 188 -12.01 -0.35 -1.16
C ARG A 188 -10.87 0.16 -0.29
N PHE A 189 -9.66 0.14 -0.83
CA PHE A 189 -8.53 0.78 -0.22
C PHE A 189 -8.78 2.28 -0.31
N LEU A 190 -9.51 2.83 0.67
CA LEU A 190 -9.81 4.26 0.74
C LEU A 190 -8.59 5.17 0.50
N PRO A 191 -7.36 4.83 0.93
CA PRO A 191 -6.17 5.60 0.55
C PRO A 191 -5.90 5.63 -0.96
N VAL A 192 -6.08 4.49 -1.65
CA VAL A 192 -5.95 4.35 -3.12
C VAL A 192 -7.09 5.07 -3.83
N ASP A 193 -8.30 5.04 -3.27
CA ASP A 193 -9.47 5.70 -3.85
C ASP A 193 -9.36 7.24 -3.72
N ILE A 194 -8.89 7.78 -2.59
CA ILE A 194 -8.58 9.22 -2.46
C ILE A 194 -7.46 9.63 -3.42
N TRP A 195 -6.48 8.77 -3.68
CA TRP A 195 -5.41 9.05 -4.64
C TRP A 195 -5.91 9.25 -6.08
N ARG A 196 -7.13 8.79 -6.38
CA ARG A 196 -7.78 9.02 -7.68
C ARG A 196 -8.42 10.41 -7.81
N LEU A 197 -8.65 11.12 -6.70
CA LEU A 197 -9.12 12.50 -6.73
C LEU A 197 -7.96 13.45 -7.06
N PRO A 198 -7.94 14.09 -8.25
CA PRO A 198 -6.76 14.82 -8.72
C PRO A 198 -6.39 16.00 -7.81
N ALA A 199 -7.39 16.73 -7.29
CA ALA A 199 -7.15 17.87 -6.41
C ALA A 199 -6.67 17.46 -5.01
N ALA A 200 -7.27 16.41 -4.40
CA ALA A 200 -6.81 15.91 -3.09
C ALA A 200 -5.39 15.35 -3.18
N ARG A 201 -5.08 14.63 -4.27
CA ARG A 201 -3.72 14.17 -4.58
C ARG A 201 -2.74 15.33 -4.74
N ALA A 202 -3.11 16.36 -5.50
CA ALA A 202 -2.25 17.53 -5.73
C ALA A 202 -1.92 18.24 -4.41
N PHE A 203 -2.93 18.55 -3.58
CA PHE A 203 -2.69 19.19 -2.28
C PHE A 203 -1.81 18.37 -1.34
N LEU A 204 -2.00 17.04 -1.30
CA LEU A 204 -1.15 16.17 -0.50
C LEU A 204 0.29 16.15 -1.00
N ILE A 205 0.51 16.02 -2.32
CA ILE A 205 1.87 16.08 -2.91
C ILE A 205 2.53 17.41 -2.61
N ILE A 206 1.82 18.53 -2.83
CA ILE A 206 2.34 19.87 -2.54
C ILE A 206 2.67 20.00 -1.04
N SER A 207 1.78 19.56 -0.15
CA SER A 207 2.03 19.58 1.30
C SER A 207 3.27 18.77 1.69
N LEU A 208 3.46 17.58 1.11
CA LEU A 208 4.66 16.76 1.34
C LEU A 208 5.93 17.42 0.81
N VAL A 209 5.89 18.02 -0.38
CA VAL A 209 7.03 18.75 -0.96
C VAL A 209 7.40 19.96 -0.10
N LEU A 210 6.41 20.76 0.33
CA LEU A 210 6.64 21.89 1.22
C LEU A 210 7.18 21.44 2.59
N SER A 211 6.65 20.35 3.13
CA SER A 211 7.13 19.76 4.38
C SER A 211 8.58 19.27 4.27
N LEU A 212 8.91 18.61 3.16
CA LEU A 212 10.28 18.15 2.88
C LEU A 212 11.22 19.34 2.70
N ALA A 213 10.81 20.37 1.97
CA ALA A 213 11.59 21.60 1.80
C ALA A 213 11.83 22.30 3.14
N LEU A 214 10.81 22.40 3.99
CA LEU A 214 10.91 22.94 5.34
C LEU A 214 11.89 22.14 6.20
N PHE A 215 11.77 20.81 6.18
CA PHE A 215 12.65 19.93 6.94
C PHE A 215 14.11 20.06 6.47
N ILE A 216 14.34 20.08 5.16
CA ILE A 216 15.67 20.22 4.58
C ILE A 216 16.26 21.58 4.93
N TRP A 217 15.49 22.64 4.77
CA TRP A 217 15.96 23.98 5.06
C TRP A 217 16.37 24.13 6.52
N VAL A 218 15.52 23.72 7.46
CA VAL A 218 15.85 23.74 8.90
C VAL A 218 17.09 22.89 9.18
N GLY A 219 17.18 21.69 8.61
CA GLY A 219 18.33 20.81 8.85
C GLY A 219 19.67 21.31 8.27
N LEU A 220 19.63 22.14 7.24
CA LEU A 220 20.83 22.79 6.68
C LEU A 220 21.24 24.04 7.45
N VAL A 221 20.29 24.77 8.04
CA VAL A 221 20.59 26.03 8.74
C VAL A 221 21.02 25.80 10.19
N VAL A 222 20.39 24.85 10.90
CA VAL A 222 20.64 24.60 12.33
C VAL A 222 22.12 24.42 12.71
N PRO A 223 23.01 23.80 11.90
CA PRO A 223 24.44 23.69 12.23
C PRO A 223 25.16 25.03 12.36
N ASP A 224 24.71 26.03 11.60
CA ASP A 224 25.38 27.33 11.50
C ASP A 224 24.89 28.32 12.57
N ILE A 225 23.88 27.95 13.36
CA ILE A 225 23.26 28.78 14.40
C ILE A 225 23.25 28.07 15.76
N SER A 226 23.71 28.76 16.81
CA SER A 226 23.72 28.19 18.16
C SER A 226 22.36 28.32 18.86
N SER A 227 21.65 29.43 18.61
CA SER A 227 20.41 29.75 19.30
C SER A 227 19.48 30.60 18.44
N VAL A 228 18.18 30.49 18.70
CA VAL A 228 17.13 31.18 17.95
C VAL A 228 15.99 31.60 18.88
N SER A 229 15.35 32.74 18.64
CA SER A 229 14.12 33.11 19.34
C SER A 229 12.90 32.49 18.66
N LEU A 230 12.11 31.72 19.41
CA LEU A 230 10.86 31.13 18.92
C LEU A 230 9.66 31.94 19.43
N GLY A 231 9.36 33.04 18.75
CA GLY A 231 8.18 33.86 18.99
C GLY A 231 8.46 35.21 19.64
N PHE A 232 7.38 35.91 20.00
CA PHE A 232 7.42 37.27 20.53
C PHE A 232 6.59 37.36 21.82
N SER A 233 7.05 38.18 22.74
CA SER A 233 6.34 38.56 23.96
C SER A 233 5.12 39.43 23.66
N SER A 234 4.24 39.64 24.65
CA SER A 234 3.08 40.54 24.54
C SER A 234 3.46 42.00 24.25
N SER A 235 4.72 42.38 24.49
CA SER A 235 5.30 43.68 24.15
C SER A 235 5.93 43.72 22.74
N GLY A 236 5.90 42.62 21.98
CA GLY A 236 6.47 42.54 20.63
C GLY A 236 7.97 42.24 20.59
N GLU A 237 8.64 42.09 21.74
CA GLU A 237 10.05 41.75 21.82
C GLU A 237 10.27 40.23 21.61
N PRO A 238 11.34 39.81 20.93
CA PRO A 238 11.69 38.40 20.78
C PRO A 238 11.77 37.70 22.13
N LEU A 239 11.26 36.47 22.21
CA LEU A 239 11.43 35.64 23.40
C LEU A 239 12.90 35.27 23.63
N PRO A 240 13.28 34.87 24.86
CA PRO A 240 14.64 34.44 25.13
C PRO A 240 15.12 33.36 24.16
N PRO A 241 16.36 33.45 23.65
CA PRO A 241 16.87 32.53 22.66
C PRO A 241 16.97 31.12 23.23
N VAL A 242 16.46 30.16 22.46
CA VAL A 242 16.51 28.72 22.76
C VAL A 242 17.51 28.02 21.85
N SER A 243 17.86 26.77 22.15
CA SER A 243 18.72 25.97 21.28
C SER A 243 18.16 25.91 19.86
N ALA A 244 19.01 26.11 18.85
CA ALA A 244 18.64 26.03 17.44
C ALA A 244 17.98 24.69 17.05
N GLY A 245 18.26 23.60 17.78
CA GLY A 245 17.60 22.32 17.58
C GLY A 245 16.08 22.36 17.79
N GLN A 246 15.55 23.30 18.57
CA GLN A 246 14.11 23.48 18.73
C GLN A 246 13.42 23.95 17.45
N LEU A 247 14.17 24.46 16.46
CA LEU A 247 13.62 24.84 15.16
C LEU A 247 13.03 23.63 14.40
N PHE A 248 13.50 22.41 14.69
CA PHE A 248 12.92 21.16 14.16
C PHE A 248 11.49 20.87 14.67
N LEU A 249 11.01 21.55 15.71
CA LEU A 249 9.61 21.44 16.13
C LEU A 249 8.64 21.86 15.02
N LEU A 250 8.99 22.89 14.24
CA LEU A 250 8.13 23.40 13.16
C LEU A 250 7.88 22.34 12.07
N PRO A 251 8.89 21.71 11.46
CA PRO A 251 8.64 20.65 10.50
C PRO A 251 7.98 19.40 11.11
N VAL A 252 8.29 19.05 12.36
CA VAL A 252 7.63 17.91 13.03
C VAL A 252 6.13 18.17 13.24
N VAL A 253 5.77 19.35 13.76
CA VAL A 253 4.37 19.76 13.92
C VAL A 253 3.67 19.83 12.58
N ASN A 254 4.33 20.35 11.53
CA ASN A 254 3.78 20.37 10.18
C ASN A 254 3.42 18.95 9.68
N ILE A 255 4.32 17.98 9.84
CA ILE A 255 4.06 16.58 9.46
C ILE A 255 2.87 16.01 10.24
N LEU A 256 2.81 16.25 11.56
CA LEU A 256 1.69 15.79 12.39
C LEU A 256 0.34 16.39 11.93
N LEU A 257 0.33 17.67 11.57
CA LEU A 257 -0.87 18.34 11.05
C LEU A 257 -1.29 17.79 9.68
N ILE A 258 -0.33 17.52 8.79
CA ILE A 258 -0.60 16.87 7.49
C ILE A 258 -1.19 15.47 7.71
N LEU A 259 -0.63 14.67 8.62
CA LEU A 259 -1.14 13.33 8.94
C LEU A 259 -2.55 13.38 9.53
N ALA A 260 -2.81 14.30 10.45
CA ALA A 260 -4.14 14.50 11.02
C ALA A 260 -5.15 14.96 9.96
N GLY A 261 -4.77 15.91 9.11
CA GLY A 261 -5.58 16.39 7.98
C GLY A 261 -5.91 15.28 6.98
N TYR A 262 -4.94 14.42 6.66
CA TYR A 262 -5.13 13.26 5.79
C TYR A 262 -6.04 12.20 6.43
N ALA A 263 -5.85 11.87 7.71
CA ALA A 263 -6.70 10.92 8.43
C ALA A 263 -8.17 11.40 8.49
N LEU A 264 -8.37 12.69 8.74
CA LEU A 264 -9.70 13.29 8.76
C LEU A 264 -10.32 13.36 7.35
N SER A 265 -9.51 13.59 6.32
CA SER A 265 -9.95 13.52 4.91
C SER A 265 -10.40 12.10 4.54
N LEU A 266 -9.68 11.06 5.00
CA LEU A 266 -10.09 9.66 4.86
C LEU A 266 -11.43 9.36 5.55
N TYR A 267 -11.64 9.93 6.73
CA TYR A 267 -12.90 9.80 7.47
C TYR A 267 -14.08 10.40 6.71
N PHE A 268 -13.95 11.62 6.15
CA PHE A 268 -15.03 12.24 5.38
C PHE A 268 -15.26 11.57 4.02
N PHE A 269 -14.19 11.08 3.38
CA PHE A 269 -14.30 10.31 2.13
C PHE A 269 -15.11 9.02 2.30
N ARG A 270 -15.03 8.38 3.48
CA ARG A 270 -15.90 7.22 3.80
C ARG A 270 -17.39 7.55 3.78
N GLN A 271 -17.76 8.79 4.11
CA GLN A 271 -19.16 9.22 4.16
C GLN A 271 -19.66 9.65 2.78
N SER A 272 -18.86 10.44 2.05
CA SER A 272 -19.16 10.87 0.69
C SER A 272 -17.87 11.14 -0.08
N GLN A 273 -17.75 10.57 -1.29
CA GLN A 273 -16.53 10.67 -2.11
C GLN A 273 -16.18 12.11 -2.49
N ASN A 274 -17.18 13.00 -2.61
CA ASN A 274 -17.01 14.42 -2.97
C ASN A 274 -17.29 15.37 -1.81
N HIS A 275 -17.07 14.93 -0.56
CA HIS A 275 -17.33 15.77 0.60
C HIS A 275 -16.45 17.04 0.57
N PRO A 276 -17.01 18.26 0.62
CA PRO A 276 -16.25 19.51 0.51
C PRO A 276 -15.10 19.65 1.52
N LEU A 277 -15.29 19.11 2.73
CA LEU A 277 -14.27 19.13 3.79
C LEU A 277 -12.96 18.42 3.40
N ILE A 278 -12.96 17.48 2.47
CA ILE A 278 -11.72 16.84 1.99
C ILE A 278 -10.78 17.90 1.39
N TYR A 279 -11.34 18.82 0.59
CA TYR A 279 -10.58 19.90 -0.05
C TYR A 279 -10.18 20.99 0.95
N VAL A 280 -11.06 21.33 1.89
CA VAL A 280 -10.76 22.31 2.95
C VAL A 280 -9.61 21.81 3.83
N LEU A 281 -9.63 20.54 4.23
CA LEU A 281 -8.59 19.93 5.06
C LEU A 281 -7.26 19.75 4.32
N SER A 282 -7.31 19.35 3.05
CA SER A 282 -6.11 19.22 2.21
C SER A 282 -5.49 20.58 1.90
N GLY A 283 -6.33 21.58 1.61
CA GLY A 283 -5.92 22.96 1.37
C GLY A 283 -5.36 23.63 2.62
N SER A 284 -5.99 23.44 3.79
CA SER A 284 -5.49 24.00 5.05
C SER A 284 -4.15 23.41 5.46
N SER A 285 -3.95 22.11 5.24
CA SER A 285 -2.65 21.44 5.47
C SER A 285 -1.56 22.03 4.57
N THR A 286 -1.88 22.26 3.30
CA THR A 286 -0.96 22.88 2.32
C THR A 286 -0.59 24.31 2.73
N PHE A 287 -1.61 25.10 3.09
CA PHE A 287 -1.43 26.48 3.52
C PHE A 287 -0.61 26.58 4.80
N THR A 288 -0.86 25.68 5.76
CA THR A 288 -0.11 25.61 7.02
C THR A 288 1.37 25.28 6.77
N ALA A 289 1.67 24.35 5.85
CA ALA A 289 3.05 24.05 5.47
C ALA A 289 3.77 25.27 4.88
N LEU A 290 3.07 26.07 4.06
CA LEU A 290 3.60 27.33 3.53
C LEU A 290 3.84 28.35 4.64
N LEU A 291 2.91 28.50 5.58
CA LEU A 291 3.06 29.40 6.73
C LEU A 291 4.27 29.03 7.59
N PHE A 292 4.56 27.74 7.79
CA PHE A 292 5.75 27.33 8.52
C PHE A 292 7.06 27.67 7.79
N LEU A 293 7.11 27.58 6.46
CA LEU A 293 8.27 28.07 5.68
C LEU A 293 8.48 29.57 5.88
N VAL A 294 7.39 30.34 5.80
CA VAL A 294 7.43 31.79 6.04
C VAL A 294 7.85 32.09 7.48
N ALA A 295 7.35 31.33 8.46
CA ALA A 295 7.74 31.49 9.85
C ALA A 295 9.24 31.25 10.06
N VAL A 296 9.79 30.17 9.51
CA VAL A 296 11.24 29.90 9.55
C VAL A 296 12.03 31.04 8.91
N TYR A 297 11.60 31.53 7.75
CA TYR A 297 12.25 32.68 7.09
C TYR A 297 12.34 33.91 8.00
N PHE A 298 11.22 34.28 8.64
CA PHE A 298 11.20 35.44 9.53
C PHE A 298 12.04 35.20 10.77
N ILE A 299 11.91 34.04 11.41
CA ILE A 299 12.70 33.66 12.60
C ILE A 299 14.20 33.80 12.33
N LEU A 300 14.68 33.30 11.18
CA LEU A 300 16.09 33.38 10.80
C LEU A 300 16.57 34.78 10.39
N LYS A 301 15.64 35.68 10.04
CA LYS A 301 15.96 37.06 9.67
C LYS A 301 15.93 38.01 10.87
N THR A 302 15.09 37.73 11.86
CA THR A 302 14.91 38.57 13.07
C THR A 302 15.75 38.13 14.26
N GLY A 303 16.24 36.88 14.27
CA GLY A 303 17.20 36.37 15.25
C GLY A 303 18.63 36.52 14.76
#